data_AF-A0A968P5U9-F1
#
_entry.id   AF-A0A968P5U9-F1
#
_cell.length_a   1.000
_cell.length_b   1.000
_cell.length_c   1.000
_cell.angle_alpha   90.00
_cell.angle_beta   90.00
_cell.angle_gamma   90.00
#
_symmetry.space_group_name_H-M   'P 1'
#
loop_
_entity.id
_entity.type
_entity.pdbx_description
1 polymer ?
#
loop_
_entity_poly.entity_id
_entity_poly.type
_entity_poly.pdbx_seq_one_letter_code
_entity_poly.pdbx_strand_id
1 'polypeptide(L)'
;MDLETLRYLTKQCSDESLPPDDPRNVDLDHHDQEAVRGASWVERLAAPIERHEVPVRQFITGLPGSGKSTELRRLEQRLIGHGYLVARIDAEDALDLTQPLDLPDVIAIVVDGAERAVRRAEGRSEEPEAEGYLARLWAWMKTTEAELGGVEVDAGPAKLTLEMKVRPDFRKQVRAALTRHFTRFLSDARKELESLDARSRAIRRGGLCVILDSLEKLRGLGQNWSEVLDRAERVFSGGAPYLKLPVHCLYTVPLALMTRINEKIELMPMVKLDDRFGKTFCGRAQGVA
;
A
#
# COMPACT_ATOMS: atom_id res chain seq x y z
N MET A 1 27.82 2.09 -26.05
CA MET A 1 27.24 0.75 -25.81
C MET A 1 26.81 0.21 -27.15
N ASP A 2 27.19 -1.03 -27.50
CA ASP A 2 26.78 -1.63 -28.77
C ASP A 2 25.35 -2.20 -28.71
N LEU A 3 24.81 -2.54 -29.89
CA LEU A 3 23.43 -3.02 -30.04
C LEU A 3 23.21 -4.40 -29.38
N GLU A 4 24.23 -5.23 -29.32
CA GLU A 4 24.16 -6.58 -28.75
C GLU A 4 24.02 -6.50 -27.23
N THR A 5 24.82 -5.66 -26.60
CA THR A 5 24.75 -5.31 -25.17
C THR A 5 23.39 -4.71 -24.83
N LEU A 6 22.89 -3.76 -25.63
CA LEU A 6 21.56 -3.18 -25.41
C LEU A 6 20.45 -4.24 -25.47
N ARG A 7 20.49 -5.13 -26.46
CA ARG A 7 19.50 -6.23 -26.57
C ARG A 7 19.58 -7.20 -25.41
N TYR A 8 20.80 -7.52 -24.96
CA TYR A 8 21.00 -8.36 -23.79
C TYR A 8 20.39 -7.71 -22.55
N LEU A 9 20.73 -6.45 -22.25
CA LEU A 9 20.22 -5.72 -21.08
C LEU A 9 18.70 -5.54 -21.13
N THR A 10 18.13 -5.17 -22.28
CA THR A 10 16.67 -5.02 -22.42
C THR A 10 15.94 -6.34 -22.19
N LYS A 11 16.51 -7.49 -22.55
CA LYS A 11 15.92 -8.81 -22.23
C LYS A 11 15.94 -9.14 -20.74
N GLN A 12 16.87 -8.56 -19.98
CA GLN A 12 16.94 -8.73 -18.52
C GLN A 12 15.98 -7.78 -17.78
N CYS A 13 15.54 -6.69 -18.42
CA CYS A 13 14.54 -5.79 -17.87
C CYS A 13 13.16 -6.47 -17.87
N SER A 14 12.56 -6.55 -16.70
CA SER A 14 11.19 -7.00 -16.49
C SER A 14 10.42 -5.91 -15.74
N ASP A 15 9.11 -5.79 -16.01
CA ASP A 15 8.22 -4.86 -15.29
C ASP A 15 7.91 -5.33 -13.85
N GLU A 16 8.39 -6.51 -13.47
CA GLU A 16 8.26 -7.03 -12.11
C GLU A 16 9.13 -6.23 -11.13
N SER A 17 8.64 -6.04 -9.92
CA SER A 17 9.45 -5.44 -8.88
C SER A 17 10.32 -6.49 -8.21
N LEU A 18 11.64 -6.29 -8.32
CA LEU A 18 12.65 -7.20 -7.80
C LEU A 18 12.74 -7.13 -6.28
N PRO A 19 12.87 -8.28 -5.58
CA PRO A 19 13.15 -8.29 -4.16
C PRO A 19 14.61 -7.86 -3.90
N PRO A 20 14.94 -7.41 -2.68
CA PRO A 20 16.26 -6.84 -2.37
C PRO A 20 17.43 -7.82 -2.50
N ASP A 21 17.15 -9.11 -2.37
CA ASP A 21 18.10 -10.22 -2.46
C ASP A 21 18.24 -10.80 -3.88
N ASP A 22 17.46 -10.29 -4.86
CA ASP A 22 17.60 -10.69 -6.25
C ASP A 22 18.93 -10.16 -6.83
N PRO A 23 19.73 -10.99 -7.51
CA PRO A 23 21.02 -10.56 -8.08
C PRO A 23 20.89 -9.47 -9.15
N ARG A 24 19.70 -9.29 -9.75
CA ARG A 24 19.40 -8.20 -10.69
C ARG A 24 19.12 -6.87 -9.97
N ASN A 25 18.91 -6.92 -8.65
CA ASN A 25 18.58 -5.76 -7.85
C ASN A 25 19.83 -4.94 -7.51
N VAL A 26 19.85 -3.67 -7.90
CA VAL A 26 20.96 -2.76 -7.60
C VAL A 26 20.58 -1.84 -6.45
N ASP A 27 21.40 -1.76 -5.41
CA ASP A 27 21.18 -0.85 -4.29
C ASP A 27 21.49 0.60 -4.62
N LEU A 28 20.52 1.29 -5.21
CA LEU A 28 20.64 2.68 -5.64
C LEU A 28 20.87 3.68 -4.50
N ASP A 29 20.53 3.32 -3.26
CA ASP A 29 20.79 4.16 -2.09
C ASP A 29 22.28 4.11 -1.70
N HIS A 30 22.96 2.99 -1.96
CA HIS A 30 24.37 2.74 -1.56
C HIS A 30 25.30 2.38 -2.74
N HIS A 31 24.86 2.59 -3.98
CA HIS A 31 25.58 2.17 -5.18
C HIS A 31 26.90 2.92 -5.40
N ASP A 32 27.03 4.13 -4.86
CA ASP A 32 28.25 4.94 -4.98
C ASP A 32 28.47 5.76 -3.70
N GLN A 33 29.54 6.57 -3.64
CA GLN A 33 29.87 7.48 -2.54
C GLN A 33 28.74 8.45 -2.20
N GLU A 34 27.87 8.77 -3.17
CA GLU A 34 26.67 9.56 -2.99
C GLU A 34 25.43 8.76 -3.40
N ALA A 35 24.34 8.91 -2.64
CA ALA A 35 23.07 8.28 -2.98
C ALA A 35 22.58 8.80 -4.35
N VAL A 36 22.35 7.89 -5.29
CA VAL A 36 22.04 8.23 -6.70
C VAL A 36 20.73 9.02 -6.83
N ARG A 37 19.82 8.85 -5.86
CA ARG A 37 18.56 9.60 -5.74
C ARG A 37 18.61 10.78 -4.75
N GLY A 38 19.81 11.17 -4.31
CA GLY A 38 20.06 12.31 -3.41
C GLY A 38 19.79 12.05 -1.93
N ALA A 39 19.32 10.85 -1.55
CA ALA A 39 19.14 10.40 -0.17
C ALA A 39 19.00 8.86 -0.15
N SER A 40 19.25 8.23 1.01
CA SER A 40 18.74 6.88 1.25
C SER A 40 17.23 6.94 1.47
N TRP A 41 16.47 6.39 0.53
CA TRP A 41 15.03 6.31 0.60
C TRP A 41 14.55 5.36 1.68
N VAL A 42 15.24 4.24 1.87
CA VAL A 42 14.92 3.29 2.94
C VAL A 42 15.05 3.97 4.30
N GLU A 43 16.16 4.65 4.56
CA GLU A 43 16.36 5.37 5.84
C GLU A 43 15.37 6.52 6.01
N ARG A 44 15.13 7.29 4.95
CA ARG A 44 14.20 8.42 4.97
C ARG A 44 12.78 7.99 5.34
N LEU A 45 12.31 6.87 4.80
CA LEU A 45 10.98 6.33 5.08
C LEU A 45 10.91 5.59 6.42
N ALA A 46 12.00 4.94 6.84
CA ALA A 46 12.07 4.23 8.11
C ALA A 46 12.17 5.18 9.32
N ALA A 47 12.92 6.29 9.20
CA ALA A 47 13.22 7.17 10.32
C ALA A 47 11.98 7.70 11.07
N PRO A 48 10.89 8.14 10.41
CA PRO A 48 9.67 8.51 11.14
C PRO A 48 9.05 7.36 11.92
N ILE A 49 9.05 6.14 11.36
CA ILE A 49 8.46 4.94 11.98
C ILE A 49 9.27 4.50 13.19
N GLU A 50 10.60 4.50 13.05
CA GLU A 50 11.54 4.07 14.10
C GLU A 50 11.65 5.05 15.26
N ARG A 51 11.44 6.35 15.00
CA ARG A 51 11.68 7.42 16.00
C ARG A 51 10.44 7.89 16.74
N HIS A 52 9.25 7.73 16.17
CA HIS A 52 8.01 8.23 16.79
C HIS A 52 7.32 7.12 17.56
N GLU A 53 6.97 7.39 18.82
CA GLU A 53 6.16 6.49 19.64
C GLU A 53 4.69 6.45 19.20
N VAL A 54 4.24 7.46 18.46
CA VAL A 54 2.89 7.54 17.90
C VAL A 54 2.85 7.04 16.46
N PRO A 55 1.74 6.38 16.04
CA PRO A 55 1.53 5.97 14.66
C PRO A 55 1.78 7.08 13.63
N VAL A 56 2.55 6.77 12.60
CA VAL A 56 2.90 7.70 11.52
C VAL A 56 2.19 7.30 10.24
N ARG A 57 1.65 8.29 9.52
CA ARG A 57 1.08 8.12 8.18
C ARG A 57 1.93 8.83 7.14
N GLN A 58 2.48 8.09 6.19
CA GLN A 58 3.31 8.63 5.10
C GLN A 58 2.65 8.42 3.74
N PHE A 59 2.71 9.43 2.88
CA PHE A 59 2.35 9.30 1.47
C PHE A 59 3.59 9.34 0.60
N ILE A 60 3.69 8.40 -0.33
CA ILE A 60 4.83 8.22 -1.21
C ILE A 60 4.35 8.30 -2.65
N THR A 61 5.08 9.00 -3.50
CA THR A 61 4.78 9.02 -4.92
C THR A 61 6.05 8.98 -5.75
N GLY A 62 5.89 8.82 -7.06
CA GLY A 62 6.98 8.73 -8.03
C GLY A 62 6.46 8.17 -9.34
N LEU A 63 7.24 8.34 -10.39
CA LEU A 63 6.87 7.84 -11.71
C LEU A 63 6.78 6.30 -11.72
N PRO A 64 5.96 5.70 -12.59
CA PRO A 64 6.06 4.27 -12.86
C PRO A 64 7.48 3.89 -13.25
N GLY A 65 7.97 2.76 -12.74
CA GLY A 65 9.35 2.33 -12.95
C GLY A 65 10.41 3.10 -12.14
N SER A 66 10.03 4.01 -11.23
CA SER A 66 11.00 4.70 -10.38
C SER A 66 11.62 3.85 -9.27
N GLY A 67 11.18 2.59 -9.12
CA GLY A 67 11.68 1.64 -8.12
C GLY A 67 10.99 1.67 -6.76
N LYS A 68 9.84 2.34 -6.62
CA LYS A 68 9.11 2.47 -5.34
C LYS A 68 8.86 1.13 -4.66
N SER A 69 8.25 0.18 -5.36
CA SER A 69 7.94 -1.14 -4.83
C SER A 69 9.20 -1.92 -4.41
N THR A 70 10.33 -1.67 -5.07
CA THR A 70 11.62 -2.26 -4.71
C THR A 70 12.15 -1.65 -3.41
N GLU A 71 12.15 -0.32 -3.28
CA GLU A 71 12.56 0.33 -2.03
C GLU A 71 11.61 0.03 -0.87
N LEU A 72 10.31 -0.14 -1.13
CA LEU A 72 9.33 -0.55 -0.12
C LEU A 72 9.58 -1.97 0.38
N ARG A 73 10.06 -2.90 -0.47
CA ARG A 73 10.51 -4.23 -0.03
C ARG A 73 11.77 -4.14 0.83
N ARG A 74 12.70 -3.25 0.53
CA ARG A 74 13.89 -3.00 1.39
C ARG A 74 13.48 -2.41 2.74
N LEU A 75 12.55 -1.47 2.72
CA LEU A 75 11.96 -0.90 3.93
C LEU A 75 11.28 -1.99 4.77
N GLU A 76 10.50 -2.87 4.15
CA GLU A 76 9.88 -4.03 4.81
C GLU A 76 10.94 -4.89 5.51
N GLN A 77 12.02 -5.27 4.82
CA GLN A 77 13.12 -6.06 5.41
C GLN A 77 13.78 -5.34 6.60
N ARG A 78 14.08 -4.04 6.46
CA ARG A 78 14.67 -3.23 7.54
C ARG A 78 13.76 -3.19 8.76
N LEU A 79 12.47 -2.87 8.58
CA LEU A 79 11.51 -2.77 9.67
C LEU A 79 11.33 -4.13 10.38
N ILE A 80 11.29 -5.23 9.63
CA ILE A 80 11.27 -6.58 10.21
C ILE A 80 12.53 -6.83 11.05
N GLY A 81 13.70 -6.45 10.55
CA GLY A 81 14.98 -6.53 11.28
C GLY A 81 15.00 -5.69 12.55
N HIS A 82 14.29 -4.57 12.56
CA HIS A 82 14.14 -3.68 13.72
C HIS A 82 12.98 -4.06 14.64
N GLY A 83 12.39 -5.24 14.42
CA GLY A 83 11.41 -5.82 15.33
C GLY A 83 9.98 -5.34 15.11
N TYR A 84 9.64 -4.80 13.93
CA TYR A 84 8.25 -4.56 13.52
C TYR A 84 7.65 -5.80 12.85
N LEU A 85 6.33 -5.91 12.92
CA LEU A 85 5.54 -6.78 12.05
C LEU A 85 5.03 -5.93 10.88
N VAL A 86 5.42 -6.30 9.66
CA VAL A 86 5.07 -5.53 8.45
C VAL A 86 3.99 -6.26 7.65
N ALA A 87 2.90 -5.56 7.35
CA ALA A 87 1.86 -6.01 6.44
C ALA A 87 1.98 -5.25 5.11
N ARG A 88 2.76 -5.80 4.17
CA ARG A 88 2.83 -5.25 2.82
C ARG A 88 1.68 -5.78 1.97
N ILE A 89 0.93 -4.86 1.37
CA ILE A 89 -0.26 -5.14 0.56
C ILE A 89 -0.04 -4.50 -0.80
N ASP A 90 -0.16 -5.28 -1.86
CA ASP A 90 -0.21 -4.75 -3.23
C ASP A 90 -1.66 -4.39 -3.56
N ALA A 91 -1.92 -3.12 -3.88
CA ALA A 91 -3.25 -2.68 -4.25
C ALA A 91 -3.75 -3.29 -5.56
N GLU A 92 -2.87 -3.73 -6.47
CA GLU A 92 -3.31 -4.43 -7.70
C GLU A 92 -3.92 -5.80 -7.40
N ASP A 93 -3.42 -6.49 -6.36
CA ASP A 93 -3.95 -7.79 -5.93
C ASP A 93 -5.23 -7.63 -5.11
N ALA A 94 -5.35 -6.52 -4.37
CA ALA A 94 -6.43 -6.29 -3.42
C ALA A 94 -7.63 -5.51 -4.02
N LEU A 95 -7.42 -4.70 -5.07
CA LEU A 95 -8.41 -3.79 -5.64
C LEU A 95 -8.48 -3.87 -7.15
N ASP A 96 -9.69 -3.65 -7.66
CA ASP A 96 -9.89 -3.23 -9.04
C ASP A 96 -9.53 -1.74 -9.17
N LEU A 97 -8.30 -1.46 -9.58
CA LEU A 97 -7.77 -0.09 -9.75
C LEU A 97 -8.33 0.65 -10.96
N THR A 98 -9.17 0.00 -11.77
CA THR A 98 -9.89 0.64 -12.89
C THR A 98 -11.16 1.36 -12.42
N GLN A 99 -11.63 1.05 -11.22
CA GLN A 99 -12.82 1.65 -10.62
C GLN A 99 -12.47 2.79 -9.67
N PRO A 100 -13.38 3.77 -9.49
CA PRO A 100 -13.22 4.78 -8.45
C PRO A 100 -13.01 4.15 -7.07
N LEU A 101 -11.98 4.62 -6.39
CA LEU A 101 -11.64 4.24 -5.03
C LEU A 101 -12.31 5.20 -4.05
N ASP A 102 -12.97 4.65 -3.02
CA ASP A 102 -13.48 5.44 -1.90
C ASP A 102 -12.71 5.09 -0.61
N LEU A 103 -12.79 6.00 0.37
CA LEU A 103 -12.04 5.89 1.62
C LEU A 103 -12.32 4.59 2.42
N PRO A 104 -13.55 4.05 2.48
CA PRO A 104 -13.81 2.77 3.13
C PRO A 104 -13.04 1.60 2.51
N ASP A 105 -12.81 1.62 1.20
CA ASP A 105 -12.08 0.54 0.52
C ASP A 105 -10.62 0.48 1.03
N VAL A 106 -9.97 1.64 1.15
CA VAL A 106 -8.59 1.75 1.63
C VAL A 106 -8.48 1.25 3.08
N ILE A 107 -9.39 1.68 3.95
CA ILE A 107 -9.39 1.29 5.36
C ILE A 107 -9.64 -0.21 5.50
N ALA A 108 -10.62 -0.77 4.77
CA ALA A 108 -10.94 -2.19 4.84
C ALA A 108 -9.73 -3.06 4.45
N ILE A 109 -8.99 -2.67 3.41
CA ILE A 109 -7.80 -3.39 2.96
C ILE A 109 -6.66 -3.30 3.97
N VAL A 110 -6.47 -2.13 4.59
CA VAL A 110 -5.47 -1.98 5.65
C VAL A 110 -5.77 -2.92 6.82
N VAL A 111 -7.03 -2.99 7.26
CA VAL A 111 -7.45 -3.90 8.35
C VAL A 111 -7.25 -5.37 7.95
N ASP A 112 -7.72 -5.75 6.77
CA ASP A 112 -7.63 -7.13 6.25
C ASP A 112 -6.18 -7.59 6.07
N GLY A 113 -5.32 -6.74 5.50
CA GLY A 113 -3.89 -7.05 5.35
C GLY A 113 -3.15 -7.11 6.69
N ALA A 114 -3.49 -6.21 7.63
CA ALA A 114 -2.96 -6.27 8.99
C ALA A 114 -3.37 -7.57 9.71
N GLU A 115 -4.64 -7.96 9.62
CA GLU A 115 -5.15 -9.19 10.22
C GLU A 115 -4.44 -10.42 9.68
N ARG A 116 -4.28 -10.53 8.35
CA ARG A 116 -3.51 -11.61 7.71
C ARG A 116 -2.07 -11.68 8.22
N ALA A 117 -1.38 -10.53 8.26
CA ALA A 117 0.01 -10.48 8.68
C ALA A 117 0.20 -10.90 10.15
N VAL A 118 -0.68 -10.43 11.05
CA VAL A 118 -0.65 -10.81 12.47
C VAL A 118 -0.95 -12.30 12.63
N ARG A 119 -1.97 -12.84 11.95
CA ARG A 119 -2.33 -14.27 12.03
C ARG A 119 -1.24 -15.17 11.51
N ARG A 120 -0.59 -14.80 10.39
CA ARG A 120 0.59 -15.51 9.88
C ARG A 120 1.69 -15.56 10.92
N ALA A 121 1.97 -14.45 11.60
CA ALA A 121 3.00 -14.40 12.64
C ALA A 121 2.62 -15.20 13.91
N GLU A 122 1.33 -15.39 14.17
CA GLU A 122 0.80 -16.27 15.22
C GLU A 122 0.78 -17.76 14.81
N GLY A 123 1.19 -18.09 13.58
CA GLY A 123 1.12 -19.46 13.05
C GLY A 123 -0.31 -19.93 12.74
N ARG A 124 -1.24 -19.00 12.52
CA ARG A 124 -2.65 -19.28 12.16
C ARG A 124 -2.85 -19.16 10.65
N SER A 125 -3.97 -19.71 10.16
CA SER A 125 -4.41 -19.51 8.78
C SER A 125 -4.60 -18.02 8.48
N GLU A 126 -4.34 -17.62 7.24
CA GLU A 126 -4.62 -16.27 6.76
C GLU A 126 -6.07 -16.11 6.29
N GLU A 127 -6.81 -17.22 6.13
CA GLU A 127 -8.19 -17.20 5.64
C GLU A 127 -9.13 -16.54 6.65
N PRO A 128 -10.08 -15.69 6.22
CA PRO A 128 -10.98 -14.97 7.12
C PRO A 128 -11.67 -15.88 8.13
N GLU A 129 -11.48 -15.58 9.42
CA GLU A 129 -12.07 -16.36 10.51
C GLU A 129 -13.55 -16.05 10.66
N ALA A 130 -14.36 -17.06 11.02
CA ALA A 130 -15.81 -16.91 11.23
C ALA A 130 -16.19 -15.80 12.22
N GLU A 131 -15.29 -15.49 13.16
CA GLU A 131 -15.46 -14.42 14.15
C GLU A 131 -14.56 -13.20 13.89
N GLY A 132 -13.83 -13.16 12.77
CA GLY A 132 -12.89 -12.10 12.40
C GLY A 132 -13.56 -10.76 12.08
N TYR A 133 -12.76 -9.71 11.84
CA TYR A 133 -13.28 -8.36 11.63
C TYR A 133 -14.29 -8.27 10.49
N LEU A 134 -13.98 -8.89 9.34
CA LEU A 134 -14.87 -8.91 8.18
C LEU A 134 -16.22 -9.58 8.49
N ALA A 135 -16.22 -10.61 9.33
CA ALA A 135 -17.43 -11.29 9.77
C ALA A 135 -18.28 -10.38 10.67
N ARG A 136 -17.65 -9.69 11.64
CA ARG A 136 -18.31 -8.74 12.53
C ARG A 136 -18.87 -7.54 11.76
N LEU A 137 -18.10 -7.00 10.82
CA LEU A 137 -18.52 -5.92 9.93
C LEU A 137 -19.75 -6.34 9.12
N TRP A 138 -19.73 -7.56 8.57
CA TRP A 138 -20.85 -8.12 7.82
C TRP A 138 -22.11 -8.32 8.65
N ALA A 139 -21.97 -8.92 9.83
CA ALA A 139 -23.08 -9.11 10.77
C ALA A 139 -23.71 -7.76 11.14
N TRP A 140 -22.88 -6.76 11.43
CA TRP A 140 -23.35 -5.40 11.69
C TRP A 140 -24.09 -4.79 10.48
N MET A 141 -23.56 -4.91 9.26
CA MET A 141 -24.23 -4.40 8.06
C MET A 141 -25.58 -5.07 7.82
N LYS A 142 -25.70 -6.39 7.97
CA LYS A 142 -27.01 -7.08 7.89
C LYS A 142 -28.03 -6.54 8.89
N THR A 143 -27.61 -6.24 10.12
CA THR A 143 -28.52 -5.71 11.15
C THR A 143 -28.91 -4.26 10.92
N THR A 144 -28.07 -3.47 10.25
CA THR A 144 -28.27 -2.03 10.07
C THR A 144 -28.96 -1.70 8.74
N GLU A 145 -28.71 -2.48 7.69
CA GLU A 145 -29.37 -2.34 6.39
C GLU A 145 -30.27 -3.55 6.11
N ALA A 146 -31.51 -3.49 6.61
CA ALA A 146 -32.54 -4.50 6.35
C ALA A 146 -32.87 -4.66 4.85
N GLU A 147 -32.49 -3.68 4.02
CA GLU A 147 -32.70 -3.61 2.57
C GLU A 147 -31.49 -4.03 1.71
N LEU A 148 -30.41 -4.58 2.30
CA LEU A 148 -29.33 -5.23 1.51
C LEU A 148 -29.81 -6.45 0.70
N GLY A 149 -31.13 -6.72 0.68
CA GLY A 149 -31.82 -7.18 -0.51
C GLY A 149 -31.52 -8.63 -0.86
N GLY A 150 -32.13 -9.55 -0.12
CA GLY A 150 -32.35 -10.94 -0.55
C GLY A 150 -31.10 -11.82 -0.69
N VAL A 151 -29.90 -11.31 -0.43
CA VAL A 151 -28.72 -12.17 -0.35
C VAL A 151 -28.65 -12.76 1.05
N GLU A 152 -29.32 -13.91 1.22
CA GLU A 152 -29.01 -14.85 2.29
C GLU A 152 -27.58 -15.36 2.09
N VAL A 153 -26.58 -14.55 2.46
CA VAL A 153 -25.24 -15.06 2.70
C VAL A 153 -25.31 -15.76 4.05
N ASP A 154 -25.90 -16.95 4.06
CA ASP A 154 -26.00 -17.85 5.21
C ASP A 154 -24.66 -18.55 5.49
N ALA A 155 -23.55 -17.88 5.18
CA ALA A 155 -22.25 -18.50 5.18
C ALA A 155 -21.19 -17.50 5.62
N GLY A 156 -20.20 -18.02 6.32
CA GLY A 156 -19.15 -17.26 6.96
C GLY A 156 -18.33 -16.34 6.04
N PRO A 157 -17.37 -15.62 6.63
CA PRO A 157 -16.64 -14.53 5.99
C PRO A 157 -15.87 -14.94 4.73
N ALA A 158 -15.48 -16.20 4.57
CA ALA A 158 -14.92 -16.70 3.31
C ALA A 158 -15.89 -16.58 2.11
N LYS A 159 -17.18 -16.89 2.30
CA LYS A 159 -18.19 -16.73 1.24
C LYS A 159 -18.47 -15.25 0.97
N LEU A 160 -18.42 -14.41 2.00
CA LEU A 160 -18.54 -12.96 1.83
C LEU A 160 -17.42 -12.40 0.95
N THR A 161 -16.16 -12.74 1.24
CA THR A 161 -15.01 -12.32 0.43
C THR A 161 -15.16 -12.80 -1.02
N LEU A 162 -15.68 -14.02 -1.23
CA LEU A 162 -15.97 -14.54 -2.56
C LEU A 162 -17.08 -13.73 -3.27
N GLU A 163 -18.20 -13.45 -2.61
CA GLU A 163 -19.31 -12.67 -3.18
C GLU A 163 -18.87 -11.24 -3.53
N MET A 164 -18.05 -10.59 -2.68
CA MET A 164 -17.47 -9.28 -2.97
C MET A 164 -16.53 -9.29 -4.18
N LYS A 165 -15.83 -10.41 -4.43
CA LYS A 165 -14.97 -10.58 -5.62
C LYS A 165 -15.78 -10.85 -6.89
N VAL A 166 -16.85 -11.64 -6.79
CA VAL A 166 -17.59 -12.16 -7.96
C VAL A 166 -18.74 -11.26 -8.39
N ARG A 167 -19.33 -10.46 -7.49
CA ARG A 167 -20.55 -9.68 -7.78
C ARG A 167 -20.33 -8.16 -7.63
N PRO A 168 -20.23 -7.42 -8.75
CA PRO A 168 -20.06 -5.97 -8.75
C PRO A 168 -21.17 -5.21 -8.03
N ASP A 169 -22.44 -5.59 -8.20
CA ASP A 169 -23.57 -4.90 -7.56
C ASP A 169 -23.58 -5.10 -6.04
N PHE A 170 -23.20 -6.28 -5.58
CA PHE A 170 -23.05 -6.57 -4.16
C PHE A 170 -21.94 -5.72 -3.54
N ARG A 171 -20.79 -5.60 -4.23
CA ARG A 171 -19.71 -4.70 -3.81
C ARG A 171 -20.16 -3.24 -3.71
N LYS A 172 -20.97 -2.76 -4.66
CA LYS A 172 -21.54 -1.40 -4.63
C LYS A 172 -22.48 -1.20 -3.43
N GLN A 173 -23.32 -2.18 -3.12
CA GLN A 173 -24.23 -2.13 -1.96
C GLN A 173 -23.46 -2.08 -0.64
N VAL A 174 -22.46 -2.96 -0.47
CA VAL A 174 -21.56 -2.94 0.70
C VAL A 174 -20.89 -1.57 0.83
N ARG A 175 -20.35 -1.03 -0.28
CA ARG A 175 -19.72 0.30 -0.27
C ARG A 175 -20.69 1.41 0.11
N ALA A 176 -21.93 1.37 -0.39
CA ALA A 176 -22.96 2.34 -0.04
C ALA A 176 -23.29 2.31 1.46
N ALA A 177 -23.44 1.11 2.03
CA ALA A 177 -23.68 0.93 3.46
C ALA A 177 -22.52 1.46 4.32
N LEU A 178 -21.28 1.12 3.96
CA LEU A 178 -20.07 1.62 4.64
C LEU A 178 -19.97 3.14 4.58
N THR A 179 -20.35 3.74 3.45
CA THR A 179 -20.32 5.20 3.28
C THR A 179 -21.38 5.89 4.13
N ARG A 180 -22.60 5.35 4.22
CA ARG A 180 -23.69 5.89 5.06
C ARG A 180 -23.34 5.86 6.55
N HIS A 181 -22.65 4.81 6.99
CA HIS A 181 -22.30 4.61 8.39
C HIS A 181 -20.79 4.80 8.66
N PHE A 182 -20.16 5.69 7.90
CA PHE A 182 -18.70 5.84 7.86
C PHE A 182 -18.06 6.05 9.23
N THR A 183 -18.64 6.90 10.08
CA THR A 183 -18.09 7.20 11.42
C THR A 183 -17.99 5.94 12.30
N ARG A 184 -19.02 5.09 12.27
CA ARG A 184 -19.05 3.84 13.04
C ARG A 184 -18.06 2.83 12.46
N PHE A 185 -18.09 2.65 11.13
CA PHE A 185 -17.13 1.81 10.42
C PHE A 185 -15.68 2.17 10.75
N LEU A 186 -15.34 3.46 10.68
CA LEU A 186 -14.00 3.95 11.01
C LEU A 186 -13.66 3.71 12.47
N SER A 187 -14.59 3.93 13.41
CA SER A 187 -14.35 3.66 14.82
C SER A 187 -14.07 2.18 15.09
N ASP A 188 -14.81 1.29 14.44
CA ASP A 188 -14.64 -0.15 14.60
C ASP A 188 -13.33 -0.63 13.95
N ALA A 189 -12.99 -0.10 12.76
CA ALA A 189 -11.71 -0.37 12.10
C ALA A 189 -10.50 0.06 12.95
N ARG A 190 -10.58 1.22 13.62
CA ARG A 190 -9.52 1.70 14.50
C ARG A 190 -9.32 0.80 15.71
N LYS A 191 -10.41 0.41 16.39
CA LYS A 191 -10.35 -0.55 17.51
C LYS A 191 -9.75 -1.88 17.09
N GLU A 192 -10.08 -2.34 15.89
CA GLU A 192 -9.49 -3.57 15.36
C GLU A 192 -7.97 -3.44 15.17
N LEU A 193 -7.53 -2.34 14.55
CA LEU A 193 -6.11 -2.07 14.35
C LEU A 193 -5.35 -1.92 15.67
N GLU A 194 -5.94 -1.30 16.69
CA GLU A 194 -5.37 -1.24 18.05
C GLU A 194 -5.18 -2.63 18.65
N SER A 195 -6.17 -3.51 18.50
CA SER A 195 -6.11 -4.91 18.95
C SER A 195 -5.03 -5.70 18.20
N LEU A 196 -4.97 -5.56 16.87
CA LEU A 196 -3.96 -6.19 16.03
C LEU A 196 -2.55 -5.70 16.36
N ASP A 197 -2.39 -4.42 16.67
CA ASP A 197 -1.12 -3.83 17.06
C ASP A 197 -0.68 -4.27 18.47
N ALA A 198 -1.61 -4.44 19.41
CA ALA A 198 -1.30 -5.03 20.71
C ALA A 198 -0.80 -6.48 20.57
N ARG A 199 -1.46 -7.27 19.71
CA ARG A 199 -1.05 -8.65 19.38
C ARG A 199 0.30 -8.69 18.66
N SER A 200 0.52 -7.80 17.69
CA SER A 200 1.79 -7.70 16.98
C SER A 200 2.94 -7.37 17.94
N ARG A 201 2.74 -6.46 18.91
CA ARG A 201 3.73 -6.11 19.94
C ARG A 201 4.11 -7.27 20.85
N ALA A 202 3.21 -8.21 21.09
CA ALA A 202 3.52 -9.43 21.85
C ALA A 202 4.51 -10.35 21.11
N ILE A 203 4.56 -10.28 19.76
CA ILE A 203 5.44 -11.07 18.90
C ILE A 203 6.71 -10.28 18.54
N ARG A 204 6.54 -8.99 18.23
CA ARG A 204 7.51 -8.08 17.59
C ARG A 204 7.42 -6.72 18.28
N ARG A 205 8.43 -6.36 19.09
CA ARG A 205 8.38 -5.17 19.98
C ARG A 205 8.06 -3.84 19.29
N GLY A 206 8.39 -3.69 18.00
CA GLY A 206 8.11 -2.49 17.19
C GLY A 206 6.64 -2.30 16.86
N GLY A 207 5.79 -3.33 17.03
CA GLY A 207 4.38 -3.27 16.69
C GLY A 207 4.12 -3.43 15.19
N LEU A 208 2.96 -2.95 14.73
CA LEU A 208 2.44 -3.15 13.38
C LEU A 208 2.73 -1.96 12.46
N CYS A 209 3.23 -2.26 11.27
CA CYS A 209 3.36 -1.32 10.17
C CYS A 209 2.67 -1.86 8.91
N VAL A 210 1.80 -1.08 8.29
CA VAL A 210 1.11 -1.43 7.04
C VAL A 210 1.69 -0.64 5.89
N ILE A 211 2.08 -1.32 4.81
CA ILE A 211 2.55 -0.71 3.58
C ILE A 211 1.56 -1.06 2.48
N LEU A 212 0.81 -0.08 1.98
CA LEU A 212 -0.12 -0.24 0.86
C LEU A 212 0.55 0.34 -0.40
N ASP A 213 1.05 -0.56 -1.24
CA ASP A 213 1.79 -0.28 -2.47
C ASP A 213 0.84 -0.28 -3.69
N SER A 214 1.32 0.18 -4.84
CA SER A 214 0.63 0.20 -6.13
C SER A 214 -0.64 1.06 -6.24
N LEU A 215 -1.04 1.79 -5.19
CA LEU A 215 -2.16 2.73 -5.26
C LEU A 215 -1.93 3.89 -6.24
N GLU A 216 -0.67 4.21 -6.57
CA GLU A 216 -0.35 5.18 -7.63
C GLU A 216 -0.75 4.71 -9.04
N LYS A 217 -1.05 3.41 -9.18
CA LYS A 217 -1.54 2.79 -10.41
C LYS A 217 -3.06 2.88 -10.56
N LEU A 218 -3.76 3.58 -9.67
CA LEU A 218 -5.13 4.04 -9.89
C LEU A 218 -5.17 4.86 -11.18
N ARG A 219 -5.49 4.20 -12.29
CA ARG A 219 -5.51 4.77 -13.63
C ARG A 219 -6.81 4.31 -14.28
N GLY A 220 -7.76 5.23 -14.40
CA GLY A 220 -8.94 4.99 -15.22
C GLY A 220 -8.53 4.71 -16.67
N LEU A 221 -9.19 3.76 -17.32
CA LEU A 221 -9.01 3.51 -18.76
C LEU A 221 -9.84 4.53 -19.55
N GLY A 222 -9.21 5.25 -20.49
CA GLY A 222 -9.90 6.12 -21.45
C GLY A 222 -10.76 7.23 -20.81
N GLN A 223 -12.08 7.11 -20.92
CA GLN A 223 -13.06 8.16 -20.58
C GLN A 223 -13.26 8.37 -19.06
N ASN A 224 -12.82 7.44 -18.19
CA ASN A 224 -13.05 7.50 -16.75
C ASN A 224 -11.87 8.10 -15.94
N TRP A 225 -10.85 8.62 -16.62
CA TRP A 225 -9.64 9.13 -15.96
C TRP A 225 -9.91 10.25 -14.97
N SER A 226 -10.75 11.23 -15.34
CA SER A 226 -11.08 12.36 -14.46
C SER A 226 -11.81 11.91 -13.20
N GLU A 227 -12.80 11.02 -13.34
CA GLU A 227 -13.57 10.51 -12.21
C GLU A 227 -12.69 9.73 -11.22
N VAL A 228 -11.83 8.85 -11.72
CA VAL A 228 -10.91 8.07 -10.87
C VAL A 228 -9.93 9.00 -10.14
N LEU A 229 -9.39 10.00 -10.82
CA LEU A 229 -8.47 10.96 -10.21
C LEU A 229 -9.18 11.85 -9.18
N ASP A 230 -10.37 12.36 -9.47
CA ASP A 230 -11.16 13.20 -8.56
C ASP A 230 -11.53 12.43 -7.28
N ARG A 231 -11.77 11.13 -7.40
CA ARG A 231 -12.08 10.25 -6.27
C ARG A 231 -10.84 9.94 -5.44
N ALA A 232 -9.72 9.66 -6.08
CA ALA A 232 -8.44 9.56 -5.39
C ALA A 232 -8.10 10.88 -4.65
N GLU A 233 -8.35 12.04 -5.27
CA GLU A 233 -8.18 13.34 -4.63
C GLU A 233 -9.08 13.48 -3.39
N ARG A 234 -10.35 13.05 -3.46
CA ARG A 234 -11.23 13.04 -2.27
C ARG A 234 -10.67 12.15 -1.16
N VAL A 235 -10.15 10.96 -1.48
CA VAL A 235 -9.59 10.02 -0.50
C VAL A 235 -8.33 10.57 0.16
N PHE A 236 -7.40 11.10 -0.62
CA PHE A 236 -6.08 11.52 -0.12
C PHE A 236 -5.97 13.01 0.23
N SER A 237 -7.00 13.82 -0.06
CA SER A 237 -7.12 15.22 0.38
C SER A 237 -8.13 15.33 1.51
N GLY A 238 -9.43 15.28 1.21
CA GLY A 238 -10.50 15.40 2.20
C GLY A 238 -10.55 14.21 3.18
N GLY A 239 -10.19 13.02 2.70
CA GLY A 239 -10.16 11.79 3.49
C GLY A 239 -8.86 11.55 4.25
N ALA A 240 -7.81 12.33 3.98
CA ALA A 240 -6.47 12.13 4.51
C ALA A 240 -6.39 12.06 6.05
N PRO A 241 -7.17 12.86 6.82
CA PRO A 241 -7.22 12.75 8.27
C PRO A 241 -7.71 11.39 8.78
N TYR A 242 -8.59 10.72 8.05
CA TYR A 242 -9.11 9.40 8.43
C TYR A 242 -8.12 8.27 8.14
N LEU A 243 -7.15 8.50 7.24
CA LEU A 243 -6.02 7.60 7.01
C LEU A 243 -4.94 7.70 8.09
N LYS A 244 -5.09 8.59 9.08
CA LYS A 244 -4.33 8.52 10.34
C LYS A 244 -4.97 7.43 11.20
N LEU A 245 -4.48 6.21 11.00
CA LEU A 245 -4.89 5.00 11.68
C LEU A 245 -3.97 4.76 12.91
N PRO A 246 -4.40 3.95 13.89
CA PRO A 246 -3.64 3.73 15.13
C PRO A 246 -2.44 2.77 14.96
N VAL A 247 -1.92 2.65 13.74
CA VAL A 247 -0.73 1.86 13.37
C VAL A 247 0.09 2.63 12.33
N HIS A 248 1.38 2.33 12.19
CA HIS A 248 2.18 2.98 11.15
C HIS A 248 1.65 2.59 9.77
N CYS A 249 1.43 3.56 8.90
CA CYS A 249 0.91 3.33 7.56
C CYS A 249 1.72 4.10 6.51
N LEU A 250 2.06 3.42 5.42
CA LEU A 250 2.63 4.01 4.23
C LEU A 250 1.71 3.71 3.05
N TYR A 251 1.39 4.73 2.28
CA TYR A 251 0.57 4.60 1.08
C TYR A 251 1.33 5.15 -0.11
N THR A 252 1.43 4.37 -1.19
CA THR A 252 1.72 5.00 -2.46
C THR A 252 0.50 5.80 -2.93
N VAL A 253 0.72 6.91 -3.64
CA VAL A 253 -0.36 7.76 -4.15
C VAL A 253 -0.06 8.21 -5.58
N PRO A 254 -1.09 8.42 -6.43
CA PRO A 254 -0.89 8.90 -7.79
C PRO A 254 -0.11 10.23 -7.81
N LEU A 255 0.89 10.33 -8.69
CA LEU A 255 1.75 11.52 -8.81
C LEU A 255 0.95 12.81 -9.07
N ALA A 256 -0.17 12.68 -9.80
CA ALA A 256 -1.07 13.80 -10.08
C ALA A 256 -1.63 14.47 -8.81
N LEU A 257 -1.63 13.77 -7.65
CA LEU A 257 -2.10 14.32 -6.38
C LEU A 257 -1.08 15.21 -5.68
N MET A 258 0.20 15.19 -6.11
CA MET A 258 1.28 15.97 -5.48
C MET A 258 0.99 17.47 -5.38
N THR A 259 0.27 18.02 -6.34
CA THR A 259 -0.11 19.45 -6.36
C THR A 259 -1.56 19.69 -5.95
N ARG A 260 -2.29 18.64 -5.54
CA ARG A 260 -3.74 18.67 -5.29
C ARG A 260 -4.12 18.43 -3.84
N ILE A 261 -3.19 17.92 -3.03
CA ILE A 261 -3.44 17.65 -1.61
C ILE A 261 -2.53 18.49 -0.73
N ASN A 262 -3.06 18.98 0.39
CA ASN A 262 -2.29 19.77 1.37
C ASN A 262 -1.63 18.86 2.42
N GLU A 263 -1.06 17.76 1.95
CA GLU A 263 -0.42 16.74 2.79
C GLU A 263 1.00 16.52 2.30
N LYS A 264 1.91 16.23 3.22
CA LYS A 264 3.30 15.94 2.85
C LYS A 264 3.34 14.63 2.05
N ILE A 265 3.78 14.70 0.79
CA ILE A 265 4.07 13.54 -0.05
C ILE A 265 5.58 13.47 -0.28
N GLU A 266 6.16 12.31 0.00
CA GLU A 266 7.54 12.01 -0.34
C GLU A 266 7.63 11.59 -1.81
N LEU A 267 8.27 12.41 -2.65
CA LEU A 267 8.47 12.14 -4.08
C LEU A 267 9.78 11.38 -4.29
N MET A 268 9.69 10.08 -4.61
CA MET A 268 10.83 9.28 -5.03
C MET A 268 11.23 9.61 -6.48
N PRO A 269 12.41 10.22 -6.71
CA PRO A 269 12.82 10.64 -8.04
C PRO A 269 13.28 9.45 -8.88
N MET A 270 13.23 9.62 -10.20
CA MET A 270 13.95 8.75 -11.12
C MET A 270 15.46 8.95 -10.94
N VAL A 271 16.23 7.93 -11.30
CA VAL A 271 17.68 8.07 -11.42
C VAL A 271 17.99 9.06 -12.53
N LYS A 272 18.70 10.14 -12.19
CA LYS A 272 19.21 11.09 -13.19
C LYS A 272 20.40 10.44 -13.88
N LEU A 273 20.29 10.22 -15.19
CA LEU A 273 21.39 9.66 -16.00
C LEU A 273 22.22 10.76 -16.65
N ASP A 274 21.57 11.77 -17.22
CA ASP A 274 22.21 12.93 -17.82
C ASP A 274 21.47 14.22 -17.42
N ASP A 275 22.16 15.36 -17.47
CA ASP A 275 21.49 16.65 -17.42
C ASP A 275 21.07 17.15 -18.82
N ARG A 276 20.33 18.26 -18.86
CA ARG A 276 19.85 18.88 -20.10
C ARG A 276 20.96 19.34 -21.05
N PHE A 277 22.21 19.36 -20.59
CA PHE A 277 23.39 19.72 -21.36
C PHE A 277 24.20 18.49 -21.80
N GLY A 278 23.67 17.28 -21.59
CA GLY A 278 24.32 16.02 -21.95
C GLY A 278 25.45 15.63 -21.00
N LYS A 279 25.56 16.28 -19.83
CA LYS A 279 26.52 15.85 -18.81
C LYS A 279 25.95 14.65 -18.06
N THR A 280 26.59 13.50 -18.22
CA THR A 280 26.26 12.30 -17.47
C THR A 280 26.43 12.54 -15.98
N PHE A 281 25.39 12.21 -15.23
CA PHE A 281 25.40 12.17 -13.78
C PHE A 281 26.22 10.93 -13.39
N CYS A 282 27.52 11.16 -13.21
CA CYS A 282 28.47 10.12 -12.89
C CYS A 282 28.34 9.78 -11.40
N GLY A 283 27.40 8.88 -11.07
CA GLY A 283 27.74 7.89 -10.06
C GLY A 283 28.73 6.96 -10.75
N ARG A 284 30.01 6.98 -10.37
CA ARG A 284 30.99 6.04 -10.93
C ARG A 284 30.55 4.64 -10.51
N ALA A 285 29.84 3.96 -11.39
CA ALA A 285 29.82 2.51 -11.41
C ALA A 285 31.27 2.05 -11.67
N GLN A 286 32.05 1.89 -10.60
CA GLN A 286 33.26 1.10 -10.68
C GLN A 286 32.83 -0.34 -10.94
N GLY A 287 32.97 -0.73 -12.20
CA GLY A 287 32.84 -2.06 -12.80
C GLY A 287 32.25 -3.18 -11.95
N VAL A 288 31.08 -3.67 -12.36
CA VAL A 288 30.84 -5.11 -12.30
C VAL A 288 31.40 -5.67 -13.61
N ALA A 289 32.54 -6.34 -13.50
CA ALA A 289 33.12 -7.17 -14.55
C ALA A 289 32.29 -8.45 -14.73
#